data_AF-A3QBI1-F1
#
_entry.id   AF-A3QBI1-F1
#
_cell.length_a   1.000
_cell.length_b   1.000
_cell.length_c   1.000
_cell.angle_alpha   90.00
_cell.angle_beta   90.00
_cell.angle_gamma   90.00
#
_symmetry.space_group_name_H-M   'P 1'
#
loop_
_entity.id
_entity.type
_entity.pdbx_description
1 polymer ?
#
loop_
_entity_poly.entity_id
_entity_poly.type
_entity_poly.pdbx_seq_one_letter_code
_entity_poly.pdbx_strand_id
1 'polypeptide(L)'
;MGATLRTISSYTLLLGYLCLTANASASDNDGNKSARILDKQPNCIETTLAPISLTLTSKKYPAETKPLESEAFKSALNQLTQQATGRGAEVIVLTQVSNHIVSKMKEKKLSQRSSQEMVKVTQLKTHLEAQLYRLCEHDKSLSQTAAAYDSKGYEIRQSRFEYTFEAPTPQSVAKLAAAKSLPPALVSLDNGVYGAKLGISPEALYDLLGPASIELPLSDQDFAWGYGRQLWFVFTKERLVAISTEFSPLNNTGQNLIDYRDGFDGAPWLINGEIAYRTPISQVIRTLSANQAQRQGDHLNLSDGKQRLILNFDTYLQSGEATSESQLTGFSLYQDKAKLTLRGKQPNKEALQPLLKQLTPSFVGERPSLQQLQKAYPSIARLAISSDGEWWLLGNHLQLKFDGDTLHRVRLASGIYPNADDADLAVLCDKMAVPSQKDKLLAQFEQANDEFDSVDIYEKNFSLVAKYDSYDDDATLYELEITYF
;
A
#
# COMPACT_ATOMS: atom_id res chain seq x y z
N MET A 1 23.98 21.33 3.06
CA MET A 1 22.78 20.93 3.84
C MET A 1 22.07 19.88 3.02
N GLY A 2 22.31 18.60 3.32
CA GLY A 2 21.79 17.48 2.54
C GLY A 2 20.41 17.08 3.04
N ALA A 3 19.41 17.13 2.15
CA ALA A 3 18.10 16.56 2.39
C ALA A 3 18.09 15.12 1.87
N THR A 4 17.94 14.18 2.78
CA THR A 4 17.76 12.76 2.52
C THR A 4 16.35 12.49 1.98
N LEU A 5 16.29 11.79 0.85
CA LEU A 5 15.07 11.19 0.29
C LEU A 5 14.36 10.35 1.35
N ARG A 6 13.12 10.73 1.69
CA ARG A 6 12.21 9.87 2.44
C ARG A 6 11.40 9.04 1.44
N THR A 7 11.79 7.78 1.31
CA THR A 7 10.93 6.73 0.76
C THR A 7 9.72 6.54 1.66
N ILE A 8 8.53 6.50 1.07
CA ILE A 8 7.27 6.19 1.76
C ILE A 8 7.31 4.68 2.06
N SER A 9 7.58 4.36 3.32
CA SER A 9 7.66 2.99 3.85
C SER A 9 6.30 2.30 3.80
N SER A 10 6.28 1.10 3.23
CA SER A 10 5.22 0.12 3.40
C SER A 10 5.00 -0.14 4.90
N TYR A 11 3.75 -0.08 5.35
CA TYR A 11 3.37 -0.31 6.74
C TYR A 11 3.67 -1.75 7.15
N THR A 12 4.67 -1.93 8.01
CA THR A 12 4.91 -3.19 8.73
C THR A 12 3.91 -3.28 9.88
N LEU A 13 2.97 -4.23 9.79
CA LEU A 13 2.10 -4.62 10.90
C LEU A 13 2.96 -5.30 11.98
N LEU A 14 3.40 -4.51 12.95
CA LEU A 14 4.04 -4.99 14.17
C LEU A 14 2.94 -5.56 15.09
N LEU A 15 2.77 -6.88 15.04
CA LEU A 15 2.08 -7.65 16.08
C LEU A 15 2.92 -7.62 17.37
N GLY A 16 2.76 -6.54 18.14
CA GLY A 16 3.34 -6.41 19.47
C GLY A 16 2.50 -7.15 20.51
N TYR A 17 2.87 -8.39 20.84
CA TYR A 17 2.40 -9.05 22.05
C TYR A 17 3.11 -8.44 23.27
N LEU A 18 2.43 -7.53 23.97
CA LEU A 18 2.83 -7.04 25.29
C LEU A 18 2.41 -8.06 26.36
N CYS A 19 3.21 -9.12 26.54
CA CYS A 19 3.13 -9.98 27.73
C CYS A 19 3.90 -9.33 28.87
N LEU A 20 3.23 -8.53 29.70
CA LEU A 20 3.74 -8.13 31.02
C LEU A 20 3.58 -9.31 31.98
N THR A 21 4.54 -10.23 32.01
CA THR A 21 4.64 -11.22 33.09
C THR A 21 5.40 -10.59 34.26
N ALA A 22 4.68 -10.13 35.28
CA ALA A 22 5.27 -9.83 36.57
C ALA A 22 5.60 -11.15 37.29
N ASN A 23 6.85 -11.60 37.17
CA ASN A 23 7.37 -12.67 38.02
C ASN A 23 7.64 -12.10 39.41
N ALA A 24 6.63 -12.15 40.28
CA ALA A 24 6.84 -12.01 41.71
C ALA A 24 7.10 -13.40 42.32
N SER A 25 8.38 -13.80 42.35
CA SER A 25 8.84 -14.91 43.19
C SER A 25 8.93 -14.41 44.63
N ALA A 26 7.91 -14.70 45.44
CA ALA A 26 7.99 -14.59 46.89
C ALA A 26 8.66 -15.85 47.45
N SER A 27 9.74 -15.67 48.21
CA SER A 27 10.39 -16.74 48.95
C SER A 27 9.52 -17.12 50.16
N ASP A 28 9.02 -18.36 50.20
CA ASP A 28 8.37 -18.93 51.38
C ASP A 28 9.43 -19.44 52.35
N ASN A 29 9.48 -18.83 53.54
CA ASN A 29 10.16 -19.36 54.71
C ASN A 29 9.25 -20.41 55.36
N ASP A 30 9.78 -21.61 55.56
CA ASP A 30 9.08 -22.79 56.07
C ASP A 30 8.65 -22.56 57.54
N GLY A 31 7.35 -22.53 57.77
CA GLY A 31 6.75 -22.27 59.07
C GLY A 31 5.23 -22.22 58.98
N ASN A 32 4.61 -23.40 58.96
CA ASN A 32 3.16 -23.65 58.89
C ASN A 32 2.56 -23.47 57.47
N LYS A 33 2.66 -24.51 56.63
CA LYS A 33 2.10 -24.53 55.26
C LYS A 33 0.58 -24.48 55.30
N SER A 34 0.02 -23.27 55.28
CA SER A 34 -1.40 -23.05 55.10
C SER A 34 -1.78 -23.17 53.63
N ALA A 35 -2.96 -23.72 53.35
CA ALA A 35 -3.52 -23.84 52.00
C ALA A 35 -3.53 -22.47 51.28
N ARG A 36 -3.09 -22.44 50.03
CA ARG A 36 -3.00 -21.19 49.24
C ARG A 36 -4.27 -20.94 48.43
N ILE A 37 -4.77 -19.71 48.41
CA ILE A 37 -5.88 -19.32 47.51
C ILE A 37 -5.31 -19.03 46.13
N LEU A 38 -5.89 -19.60 45.07
CA LEU A 38 -5.41 -19.44 43.71
C LEU A 38 -6.28 -18.48 42.89
N ASP A 39 -5.63 -17.65 42.08
CA ASP A 39 -6.27 -16.76 41.10
C ASP A 39 -6.61 -17.48 39.78
N LYS A 40 -6.05 -18.69 39.58
CA LYS A 40 -6.23 -19.53 38.39
C LYS A 40 -6.40 -20.99 38.80
N GLN A 41 -7.06 -21.79 37.97
CA GLN A 41 -7.23 -23.22 38.23
C GLN A 41 -5.88 -23.96 38.12
N PRO A 42 -5.59 -24.96 38.96
CA PRO A 42 -4.37 -25.77 38.84
C PRO A 42 -4.40 -26.63 37.57
N ASN A 43 -3.22 -26.89 36.98
CA ASN A 43 -3.11 -27.78 35.81
C ASN A 43 -3.25 -29.27 36.18
N CYS A 44 -2.79 -29.66 37.37
CA CYS A 44 -2.82 -31.04 37.84
C CYS A 44 -3.39 -31.11 39.26
N ILE A 45 -4.45 -31.92 39.42
CA ILE A 45 -5.12 -32.17 40.70
C ILE A 45 -4.90 -33.65 41.05
N GLU A 46 -4.22 -33.93 42.15
CA GLU A 46 -4.04 -35.28 42.68
C GLU A 46 -5.34 -35.75 43.35
N THR A 47 -5.95 -34.89 44.16
CA THR A 47 -7.19 -35.21 44.87
C THR A 47 -8.05 -33.98 45.05
N THR A 48 -9.33 -34.09 44.71
CA THR A 48 -10.36 -33.11 45.06
C THR A 48 -10.96 -33.47 46.41
N LEU A 49 -10.89 -32.54 47.36
CA LEU A 49 -11.44 -32.70 48.70
C LEU A 49 -12.86 -32.09 48.77
N ALA A 50 -13.64 -32.51 49.77
CA ALA A 50 -14.98 -31.98 49.97
C ALA A 50 -14.96 -30.45 50.13
N PRO A 51 -15.86 -29.72 49.43
CA PRO A 51 -15.88 -28.26 49.45
C PRO A 51 -16.12 -27.72 50.86
N ILE A 52 -15.73 -26.47 51.07
CA ILE A 52 -15.91 -25.78 52.34
C ILE A 52 -16.72 -24.51 52.14
N SER A 53 -17.64 -24.28 53.08
CA SER A 53 -18.48 -23.09 53.14
C SER A 53 -18.34 -22.47 54.53
N LEU A 54 -18.00 -21.20 54.58
CA LEU A 54 -17.73 -20.45 55.81
C LEU A 54 -18.59 -19.19 55.84
N THR A 55 -19.35 -19.01 56.91
CA THR A 55 -20.11 -17.78 57.15
C THR A 55 -19.67 -17.16 58.48
N LEU A 56 -19.17 -15.93 58.42
CA LEU A 56 -18.77 -15.16 59.60
C LEU A 56 -19.55 -13.87 59.69
N THR A 57 -19.80 -13.41 60.92
CA THR A 57 -20.45 -12.13 61.18
C THR A 57 -19.57 -11.29 62.11
N SER A 58 -18.98 -10.23 61.57
CA SER A 58 -18.25 -9.24 62.36
C SER A 58 -19.24 -8.24 62.96
N LYS A 59 -19.23 -8.11 64.29
CA LYS A 59 -20.16 -7.22 65.02
C LYS A 59 -19.71 -5.75 65.06
N LYS A 60 -18.48 -5.45 64.60
CA LYS A 60 -17.86 -4.12 64.61
C LYS A 60 -17.29 -3.82 63.23
N TYR A 61 -18.14 -3.37 62.31
CA TYR A 61 -17.73 -3.04 60.95
C TYR A 61 -17.80 -1.52 60.71
N PRO A 62 -16.67 -0.85 60.36
CA PRO A 62 -16.70 0.55 59.93
C PRO A 62 -17.41 0.66 58.58
N ALA A 63 -18.51 1.41 58.51
CA ALA A 63 -19.36 1.49 57.33
C ALA A 63 -18.67 2.12 56.10
N GLU A 64 -17.58 2.85 56.30
CA GLU A 64 -16.84 3.56 55.25
C GLU A 64 -15.78 2.69 54.57
N THR A 65 -15.42 1.53 55.14
CA THR A 65 -14.48 0.60 54.52
C THR A 65 -15.21 -0.27 53.49
N LYS A 66 -14.53 -0.64 52.39
CA LYS A 66 -15.07 -1.65 51.47
C LYS A 66 -14.97 -3.05 52.09
N PRO A 67 -15.99 -3.93 51.95
CA PRO A 67 -15.98 -5.24 52.60
C PRO A 67 -14.74 -6.08 52.35
N LEU A 68 -14.30 -6.17 51.10
CA LEU A 68 -13.13 -6.96 50.67
C LEU A 68 -11.79 -6.40 51.18
N GLU A 69 -11.75 -5.13 51.58
CA GLU A 69 -10.55 -4.47 52.12
C GLU A 69 -10.50 -4.52 53.66
N SER A 70 -11.58 -4.98 54.31
CA SER A 70 -11.71 -4.97 55.76
C SER A 70 -10.92 -6.08 56.46
N GLU A 71 -10.44 -5.81 57.67
CA GLU A 71 -9.78 -6.81 58.52
C GLU A 71 -10.71 -8.00 58.86
N ALA A 72 -12.02 -7.75 58.94
CA ALA A 72 -13.01 -8.80 59.13
C ALA A 72 -13.03 -9.79 57.96
N PHE A 73 -12.91 -9.30 56.73
CA PHE A 73 -12.87 -10.13 55.53
C PHE A 73 -11.54 -10.88 55.40
N LYS A 74 -10.41 -10.21 55.66
CA LYS A 74 -9.08 -10.87 55.71
C LYS A 74 -9.05 -11.99 56.75
N SER A 75 -9.63 -11.75 57.93
CA SER A 75 -9.78 -12.79 58.96
C SER A 75 -10.67 -13.95 58.49
N ALA A 76 -11.70 -13.69 57.68
CA ALA A 76 -12.55 -14.72 57.11
C ALA A 76 -11.79 -15.60 56.11
N LEU A 77 -11.00 -15.00 55.21
CA LEU A 77 -10.13 -15.73 54.30
C LEU A 77 -9.09 -16.57 55.05
N ASN A 78 -8.45 -16.00 56.08
CA ASN A 78 -7.48 -16.74 56.90
C ASN A 78 -8.13 -17.94 57.61
N GLN A 79 -9.33 -17.77 58.17
CA GLN A 79 -10.04 -18.88 58.81
C GLN A 79 -10.47 -19.95 57.80
N LEU A 80 -10.89 -19.56 56.59
CA LEU A 80 -11.19 -20.48 55.49
C LEU A 80 -9.96 -21.31 55.13
N THR A 81 -8.82 -20.65 54.94
CA THR A 81 -7.52 -21.27 54.64
C THR A 81 -7.08 -22.23 55.75
N GLN A 82 -7.20 -21.84 57.02
CA GLN A 82 -6.87 -22.72 58.15
C GLN A 82 -7.74 -23.97 58.19
N GLN A 83 -9.05 -23.83 57.96
CA GLN A 83 -9.95 -24.99 57.91
C GLN A 83 -9.66 -25.89 56.71
N ALA A 84 -9.34 -25.32 55.55
CA ALA A 84 -8.94 -26.10 54.37
C ALA A 84 -7.63 -26.86 54.61
N THR A 85 -6.65 -26.21 55.25
CA THR A 85 -5.38 -26.84 55.65
C THR A 85 -5.64 -28.02 56.60
N GLY A 86 -6.52 -27.84 57.60
CA GLY A 86 -6.91 -28.90 58.52
C GLY A 86 -7.61 -30.08 57.85
N ARG A 87 -8.15 -29.90 56.64
CA ARG A 87 -8.72 -30.96 55.79
C ARG A 87 -7.71 -31.58 54.81
N GLY A 88 -6.45 -31.17 54.88
CA GLY A 88 -5.37 -31.67 54.03
C GLY A 88 -5.29 -31.03 52.64
N ALA A 89 -5.92 -29.87 52.42
CA ALA A 89 -5.78 -29.14 51.16
C ALA A 89 -4.45 -28.41 51.07
N GLU A 90 -3.80 -28.45 49.90
CA GLU A 90 -2.63 -27.62 49.60
C GLU A 90 -3.03 -26.27 49.01
N VAL A 91 -4.11 -26.27 48.23
CA VAL A 91 -4.65 -25.06 47.59
C VAL A 91 -6.18 -25.03 47.65
N ILE A 92 -6.73 -23.83 47.57
CA ILE A 92 -8.16 -23.59 47.46
C ILE A 92 -8.48 -22.64 46.31
N VAL A 93 -9.62 -22.87 45.67
CA VAL A 93 -10.17 -21.99 44.63
C VAL A 93 -11.51 -21.46 45.14
N LEU A 94 -11.62 -20.14 45.27
CA LEU A 94 -12.86 -19.49 45.68
C LEU A 94 -13.89 -19.63 44.56
N THR A 95 -15.08 -20.10 44.95
CA THR A 95 -16.21 -20.33 44.05
C THR A 95 -17.37 -19.39 44.33
N GLN A 96 -17.46 -18.84 45.55
CA GLN A 96 -18.42 -17.83 45.91
C GLN A 96 -17.86 -16.91 46.99
N VAL A 97 -18.00 -15.60 46.78
CA VAL A 97 -17.69 -14.57 47.78
C VAL A 97 -18.88 -13.64 47.87
N SER A 98 -19.53 -13.60 49.03
CA SER A 98 -20.67 -12.73 49.29
C SER A 98 -20.47 -11.95 50.58
N ASN A 99 -20.70 -10.65 50.49
CA ASN A 99 -20.54 -9.71 51.60
C ASN A 99 -21.83 -8.92 51.77
N HIS A 100 -22.47 -9.05 52.93
CA HIS A 100 -23.69 -8.34 53.26
C HIS A 100 -23.47 -7.45 54.48
N ILE A 101 -23.58 -6.13 54.29
CA ILE A 101 -23.54 -5.16 55.39
C ILE A 101 -24.93 -5.07 56.01
N VAL A 102 -25.05 -5.32 57.31
CA VAL A 102 -26.30 -5.22 58.07
C VAL A 102 -26.13 -4.12 59.11
N SER A 103 -26.94 -3.07 59.03
CA SER A 103 -27.01 -2.04 60.08
C SER A 103 -28.27 -2.24 60.93
N LYS A 104 -28.11 -2.22 62.26
CA LYS A 104 -29.22 -2.26 63.22
C LYS A 104 -29.05 -1.17 64.26
N MET A 105 -30.14 -0.52 64.65
CA MET A 105 -30.14 0.39 65.80
C MET A 105 -30.23 -0.44 67.08
N LYS A 106 -29.36 -0.17 68.05
CA LYS A 106 -29.38 -0.80 69.38
C LYS A 106 -29.45 0.25 70.46
N GLU A 107 -30.36 0.06 71.41
CA GLU A 107 -30.40 0.84 72.64
C GLU A 107 -29.17 0.53 73.49
N LYS A 108 -28.40 1.56 73.82
CA LYS A 108 -27.30 1.46 74.78
C LYS A 108 -27.73 2.13 76.08
N LYS A 109 -27.81 1.36 77.18
CA LYS A 109 -28.03 1.93 78.52
C LYS A 109 -26.75 2.60 78.99
N LEU A 110 -26.78 3.92 79.14
CA LEU A 110 -25.71 4.67 79.80
C LEU A 110 -25.78 4.38 81.30
N SER A 111 -24.71 3.80 81.86
CA SER A 111 -24.65 3.53 83.30
C SER A 111 -24.69 4.86 84.06
N GLN A 112 -25.72 5.01 84.89
CA GLN A 112 -25.94 6.02 85.95
C GLN A 112 -27.02 7.11 85.73
N ARG A 113 -27.64 7.27 84.55
CA ARG A 113 -28.91 8.03 84.41
C ARG A 113 -29.79 7.39 83.34
N SER A 114 -31.10 7.32 83.57
CA SER A 114 -32.11 6.55 82.83
C SER A 114 -32.40 7.02 81.39
N SER A 115 -31.42 7.51 80.65
CA SER A 115 -31.57 7.89 79.24
C SER A 115 -31.03 6.79 78.32
N GLN A 116 -31.90 6.24 77.47
CA GLN A 116 -31.53 5.29 76.42
C GLN A 116 -31.09 6.07 75.17
N GLU A 117 -29.90 5.78 74.65
CA GLU A 117 -29.44 6.32 73.36
C GLU A 117 -29.46 5.21 72.30
N MET A 118 -29.99 5.51 71.12
CA MET A 118 -30.04 4.60 69.98
C MET A 118 -28.74 4.68 69.18
N VAL A 119 -27.89 3.67 69.29
CA VAL A 119 -26.61 3.61 68.57
C VAL A 119 -26.75 2.73 67.33
N LYS A 120 -26.35 3.25 66.15
CA LYS A 120 -26.27 2.46 64.92
C LYS A 120 -25.09 1.49 65.01
N VAL A 121 -25.36 0.19 64.97
CA VAL A 121 -24.35 -0.87 64.93
C VAL A 121 -24.35 -1.47 63.54
N THR A 122 -23.22 -1.38 62.85
CA THR A 122 -23.02 -2.00 61.54
C THR A 122 -22.23 -3.30 61.69
N GLN A 123 -22.71 -4.32 61.02
CA GLN A 123 -22.15 -5.66 60.99
C GLN A 123 -21.84 -6.04 59.55
N LEU A 124 -20.75 -6.77 59.34
CA LEU A 124 -20.46 -7.39 58.05
C LEU A 124 -20.68 -8.90 58.18
N LYS A 125 -21.60 -9.43 57.39
CA LYS A 125 -21.78 -10.87 57.20
C LYS A 125 -21.05 -11.27 55.92
N THR A 126 -20.00 -12.06 56.05
CA THR A 126 -19.21 -12.59 54.94
C THR A 126 -19.49 -14.07 54.79
N HIS A 127 -19.77 -14.49 53.56
CA HIS A 127 -19.97 -15.87 53.17
C HIS A 127 -18.96 -16.23 52.07
N LEU A 128 -18.21 -17.31 52.28
CA LEU A 128 -17.15 -17.78 51.40
C LEU A 128 -17.37 -19.26 51.11
N GLU A 129 -17.30 -19.63 49.83
CA GLU A 129 -17.27 -21.04 49.41
C GLU A 129 -16.04 -21.31 48.56
N ALA A 130 -15.38 -22.44 48.81
CA ALA A 130 -14.18 -22.84 48.10
C ALA A 130 -14.17 -24.33 47.78
N GLN A 131 -13.55 -24.64 46.64
CA GLN A 131 -13.10 -25.99 46.31
C GLN A 131 -11.67 -26.18 46.83
N LEU A 132 -11.38 -27.39 47.30
CA LEU A 132 -10.13 -27.73 47.98
C LEU A 132 -9.41 -28.81 47.17
N TYR A 133 -8.10 -28.62 46.97
CA TYR A 133 -7.30 -29.54 46.16
C TYR A 133 -6.00 -29.90 46.84
N ARG A 134 -5.57 -31.15 46.63
CA ARG A 134 -4.17 -31.57 46.70
C ARG A 134 -3.61 -31.60 45.29
N LEU A 135 -2.43 -31.01 45.12
CA LEU A 135 -1.77 -30.92 43.83
C LEU A 135 -0.89 -32.14 43.59
N CYS A 136 -0.66 -32.47 42.33
CA CYS A 136 0.28 -33.53 41.95
C CYS A 136 1.70 -33.18 42.43
N GLU A 137 2.45 -34.14 42.94
CA GLU A 137 3.81 -33.90 43.46
C GLU A 137 4.75 -33.28 42.41
N HIS A 138 4.59 -33.69 41.14
CA HIS A 138 5.45 -33.29 40.02
C HIS A 138 4.93 -32.11 39.19
N ASP A 139 3.69 -31.65 39.42
CA ASP A 139 3.13 -30.51 38.70
C ASP A 139 2.26 -29.65 39.62
N LYS A 140 2.82 -28.49 40.01
CA LYS A 140 2.14 -27.44 40.78
C LYS A 140 1.85 -26.19 39.95
N SER A 141 1.90 -26.31 38.62
CA SER A 141 1.65 -25.19 37.72
C SER A 141 0.16 -24.84 37.62
N LEU A 142 -0.13 -23.60 37.24
CA LEU A 142 -1.50 -23.07 37.08
C LEU A 142 -1.89 -23.00 35.60
N SER A 143 -3.15 -23.26 35.31
CA SER A 143 -3.74 -23.17 33.97
C SER A 143 -3.92 -21.74 33.50
N GLN A 144 -4.29 -21.57 32.23
CA GLN A 144 -4.72 -20.28 31.69
C GLN A 144 -6.16 -19.93 32.09
N THR A 145 -6.90 -20.87 32.68
CA THR A 145 -8.28 -20.67 33.14
C THR A 145 -8.26 -19.92 34.47
N ALA A 146 -8.78 -18.70 34.47
CA ALA A 146 -8.93 -17.91 35.70
C ALA A 146 -9.91 -18.58 36.67
N ALA A 147 -9.66 -18.39 37.97
CA ALA A 147 -10.65 -18.70 39.01
C ALA A 147 -11.82 -17.70 38.94
N ALA A 148 -12.95 -18.04 39.56
CA ALA A 148 -14.09 -17.12 39.65
C ALA A 148 -13.76 -15.88 40.49
N TYR A 149 -12.91 -16.05 41.51
CA TYR A 149 -12.40 -14.97 42.35
C TYR A 149 -10.89 -15.09 42.52
N ASP A 150 -10.21 -13.96 42.68
CA ASP A 150 -8.80 -13.93 43.02
C ASP A 150 -8.55 -14.27 44.51
N SER A 151 -7.28 -14.40 44.88
CA SER A 151 -6.78 -14.68 46.22
C SER A 151 -7.17 -13.62 47.26
N LYS A 152 -7.65 -12.45 46.82
CA LYS A 152 -8.17 -11.37 47.65
C LYS A 152 -9.71 -11.33 47.68
N GLY A 153 -10.38 -12.25 46.98
CA GLY A 153 -11.84 -12.37 46.92
C GLY A 153 -12.53 -11.43 45.92
N TYR A 154 -11.80 -10.80 45.00
CA TYR A 154 -12.39 -10.02 43.89
C TYR A 154 -12.82 -10.94 42.75
N GLU A 155 -14.00 -10.69 42.18
CA GLU A 155 -14.52 -11.43 41.02
C GLU A 155 -13.65 -11.16 39.78
N ILE A 156 -13.16 -12.22 39.12
CA ILE A 156 -12.38 -12.10 37.89
C ILE A 156 -13.34 -12.14 36.69
N ARG A 157 -13.47 -11.02 35.96
CA ARG A 157 -14.29 -10.92 34.74
C ARG A 157 -13.42 -10.95 33.49
N GLN A 158 -13.71 -11.84 32.55
CA GLN A 158 -13.07 -11.87 31.23
C GLN A 158 -13.97 -11.20 30.18
N SER A 159 -13.46 -10.20 29.47
CA SER A 159 -14.15 -9.59 28.32
C SER A 159 -13.38 -9.91 27.05
N ARG A 160 -14.08 -10.34 25.99
CA ARG A 160 -13.53 -10.53 24.65
C ARG A 160 -14.07 -9.41 23.75
N PHE A 161 -13.19 -8.80 22.96
CA PHE A 161 -13.55 -7.82 21.94
C PHE A 161 -13.15 -8.37 20.58
N GLU A 162 -14.06 -8.36 19.63
CA GLU A 162 -13.80 -8.66 18.22
C GLU A 162 -13.90 -7.35 17.44
N TYR A 163 -12.91 -7.08 16.59
CA TYR A 163 -12.89 -5.92 15.70
C TYR A 163 -12.72 -6.41 14.27
N THR A 164 -13.40 -5.73 13.35
CA THR A 164 -13.30 -6.00 11.90
C THR A 164 -12.77 -4.74 11.24
N PHE A 165 -11.70 -4.85 10.47
CA PHE A 165 -11.21 -3.77 9.60
C PHE A 165 -11.56 -4.14 8.17
N GLU A 166 -12.18 -3.21 7.43
CA GLU A 166 -12.20 -3.32 5.97
C GLU A 166 -10.80 -2.97 5.46
N ALA A 167 -10.12 -3.94 4.84
CA ALA A 167 -8.86 -3.66 4.18
C ALA A 167 -9.13 -2.70 3.01
N PRO A 168 -8.39 -1.57 2.89
CA PRO A 168 -8.52 -0.71 1.72
C PRO A 168 -8.19 -1.55 0.48
N THR A 169 -9.16 -1.74 -0.41
CA THR A 169 -8.90 -2.33 -1.72
C THR A 169 -7.85 -1.48 -2.43
N PRO A 170 -6.71 -2.05 -2.86
CA PRO A 170 -5.72 -1.33 -3.64
C PRO A 170 -6.40 -0.76 -4.88
N GLN A 171 -6.57 0.56 -4.96
CA GLN A 171 -7.08 1.19 -6.17
C GLN A 171 -5.95 1.22 -7.20
N SER A 172 -6.18 0.67 -8.38
CA SER A 172 -5.22 0.77 -9.48
C SER A 172 -4.98 2.25 -9.84
N VAL A 173 -3.78 2.56 -10.31
CA VAL A 173 -3.40 3.94 -10.69
C VAL A 173 -4.38 4.52 -11.72
N ALA A 174 -4.85 3.70 -12.66
CA ALA A 174 -5.87 4.09 -13.63
C ALA A 174 -7.20 4.54 -12.96
N LYS A 175 -7.66 3.86 -11.90
CA LYS A 175 -8.85 4.27 -11.16
C LYS A 175 -8.64 5.59 -10.42
N LEU A 176 -7.46 5.79 -9.83
CA LEU A 176 -7.10 7.06 -9.19
C LEU A 176 -7.05 8.21 -10.19
N ALA A 177 -6.49 7.98 -11.38
CA ALA A 177 -6.49 8.95 -12.48
C ALA A 177 -7.91 9.30 -12.93
N ALA A 178 -8.76 8.29 -13.15
CA ALA A 178 -10.13 8.49 -13.63
C ALA A 178 -11.02 9.22 -12.60
N ALA A 179 -10.76 9.03 -11.31
CA ALA A 179 -11.49 9.72 -10.24
C ALA A 179 -11.04 11.18 -10.04
N LYS A 180 -9.94 11.60 -10.67
CA LYS A 180 -9.40 12.95 -10.50
C LYS A 180 -10.24 13.98 -11.25
N SER A 181 -10.79 14.95 -10.53
CA SER A 181 -11.34 16.16 -11.16
C SER A 181 -10.22 17.01 -11.73
N LEU A 182 -10.21 17.17 -13.05
CA LEU A 182 -9.19 17.96 -13.74
C LEU A 182 -9.53 19.46 -13.73
N PRO A 183 -8.52 20.35 -13.71
CA PRO A 183 -8.71 21.77 -13.99
C PRO A 183 -9.23 22.00 -15.42
N PRO A 184 -9.75 23.21 -15.73
CA PRO A 184 -10.05 23.59 -17.10
C PRO A 184 -8.84 23.40 -18.01
N ALA A 185 -9.06 22.89 -19.22
CA ALA A 185 -8.04 22.63 -20.22
C ALA A 185 -7.52 23.94 -20.88
N LEU A 186 -7.08 24.89 -20.06
CA LEU A 186 -6.59 26.19 -20.47
C LEU A 186 -5.08 26.15 -20.73
N VAL A 187 -4.65 26.78 -21.81
CA VAL A 187 -3.23 27.00 -22.15
C VAL A 187 -3.00 28.50 -22.32
N SER A 188 -2.15 29.10 -21.48
CA SER A 188 -1.71 30.48 -21.65
C SER A 188 -0.35 30.73 -20.99
N LEU A 189 0.28 31.87 -21.32
CA LEU A 189 1.48 32.31 -20.61
C LEU A 189 1.17 32.55 -19.11
N ASP A 190 0.06 33.22 -18.79
CA ASP A 190 -0.24 33.60 -17.42
C ASP A 190 -0.65 32.43 -16.51
N ASN A 191 -1.41 31.48 -17.04
CA ASN A 191 -2.00 30.37 -16.29
C ASN A 191 -1.28 29.04 -16.49
N GLY A 192 -0.34 28.97 -17.45
CA GLY A 192 0.32 27.73 -17.81
C GLY A 192 -0.62 26.79 -18.56
N VAL A 193 -0.50 25.48 -18.31
CA VAL A 193 -1.24 24.41 -19.02
C VAL A 193 -2.02 23.60 -17.99
N TYR A 194 -3.35 23.59 -18.06
CA TYR A 194 -4.24 23.02 -17.02
C TYR A 194 -3.95 23.61 -15.61
N GLY A 195 -3.53 24.88 -15.54
CA GLY A 195 -3.12 25.53 -14.29
C GLY A 195 -1.69 25.20 -13.84
N ALA A 196 -0.99 24.26 -14.49
CA ALA A 196 0.40 23.96 -14.21
C ALA A 196 1.32 25.02 -14.81
N LYS A 197 2.01 25.76 -13.93
CA LYS A 197 3.00 26.78 -14.33
C LYS A 197 4.40 26.20 -14.35
N LEU A 198 5.27 26.73 -15.20
CA LEU A 198 6.68 26.37 -15.18
C LEU A 198 7.28 26.69 -13.80
N GLY A 199 8.13 25.79 -13.30
CA GLY A 199 8.79 25.88 -11.99
C GLY A 199 8.07 25.19 -10.83
N ILE A 200 6.86 24.67 -11.01
CA ILE A 200 6.21 23.83 -9.99
C ILE A 200 6.97 22.51 -9.79
N SER A 201 6.78 21.89 -8.62
CA SER A 201 7.36 20.59 -8.31
C SER A 201 6.49 19.44 -8.87
N PRO A 202 7.03 18.22 -8.96
CA PRO A 202 6.28 17.05 -9.40
C PRO A 202 5.09 16.74 -8.49
N GLU A 203 5.23 16.92 -7.18
CA GLU A 203 4.15 16.70 -6.20
C GLU A 203 3.00 17.68 -6.45
N ALA A 204 3.31 18.95 -6.70
CA ALA A 204 2.30 19.95 -7.02
C ALA A 204 1.56 19.62 -8.34
N LEU A 205 2.26 19.06 -9.34
CA LEU A 205 1.63 18.60 -10.57
C LEU A 205 0.75 17.37 -10.33
N TYR A 206 1.21 16.41 -9.51
CA TYR A 206 0.44 15.24 -9.12
C TYR A 206 -0.84 15.63 -8.36
N ASP A 207 -0.74 16.57 -7.43
CA ASP A 207 -1.91 17.09 -6.70
C ASP A 207 -2.89 17.81 -7.64
N LEU A 208 -2.40 18.38 -8.74
CA LEU A 208 -3.23 19.08 -9.72
C LEU A 208 -3.92 18.11 -10.69
N LEU A 209 -3.17 17.18 -11.28
CA LEU A 209 -3.61 16.34 -12.41
C LEU A 209 -3.80 14.86 -12.07
N GLY A 210 -3.44 14.44 -10.85
CA GLY A 210 -3.41 13.04 -10.46
C GLY A 210 -2.17 12.32 -11.03
N PRO A 211 -2.13 10.98 -10.97
CA PRO A 211 -1.02 10.21 -11.50
C PRO A 211 -0.86 10.42 -13.02
N ALA A 212 0.38 10.37 -13.50
CA ALA A 212 0.67 10.39 -14.93
C ALA A 212 0.24 9.08 -15.61
N SER A 213 -0.03 9.11 -16.91
CA SER A 213 -0.26 7.89 -17.69
C SER A 213 1.04 7.12 -17.89
N ILE A 214 2.16 7.84 -18.03
CA ILE A 214 3.50 7.29 -18.12
C ILE A 214 4.53 8.21 -17.46
N GLU A 215 5.54 7.62 -16.82
CA GLU A 215 6.67 8.30 -16.19
C GLU A 215 7.97 7.82 -16.85
N LEU A 216 8.73 8.75 -17.45
CA LEU A 216 9.91 8.46 -18.26
C LEU A 216 11.16 9.15 -17.70
N PRO A 217 12.16 8.40 -17.24
CA PRO A 217 13.49 8.94 -16.99
C PRO A 217 14.16 9.37 -18.32
N LEU A 218 14.67 10.60 -18.38
CA LEU A 218 15.37 11.13 -19.55
C LEU A 218 16.89 11.21 -19.30
N SER A 219 17.27 11.63 -18.09
CA SER A 219 18.66 11.68 -17.61
C SER A 219 18.71 11.42 -16.10
N ASP A 220 19.86 11.64 -15.45
CA ASP A 220 19.96 11.52 -13.99
C ASP A 220 19.20 12.63 -13.24
N GLN A 221 18.94 13.75 -13.90
CA GLN A 221 18.27 14.91 -13.30
C GLN A 221 16.99 15.32 -14.04
N ASP A 222 16.72 14.69 -15.19
CA ASP A 222 15.59 15.02 -16.06
C ASP A 222 14.66 13.83 -16.22
N PHE A 223 13.37 14.12 -16.21
CA PHE A 223 12.32 13.13 -16.46
C PHE A 223 11.11 13.80 -17.10
N ALA A 224 10.25 13.00 -17.73
CA ALA A 224 9.01 13.45 -18.31
C ALA A 224 7.82 12.64 -17.79
N TRP A 225 6.70 13.31 -17.60
CA TRP A 225 5.41 12.69 -17.33
C TRP A 225 4.48 12.92 -18.52
N GLY A 226 3.92 11.84 -19.06
CA GLY A 226 2.90 11.88 -20.09
C GLY A 226 1.51 11.78 -19.47
N TYR A 227 0.61 12.69 -19.85
CA TYR A 227 -0.81 12.66 -19.49
C TYR A 227 -1.63 12.43 -20.76
N GLY A 228 -2.24 11.25 -20.87
CA GLY A 228 -2.73 10.77 -22.17
C GLY A 228 -1.56 10.50 -23.12
N ARG A 229 -1.83 10.50 -24.43
CA ARG A 229 -0.85 10.09 -25.45
C ARG A 229 0.03 11.23 -25.94
N GLN A 230 -0.44 12.47 -25.80
CA GLN A 230 0.18 13.62 -26.48
C GLN A 230 0.71 14.68 -25.52
N LEU A 231 0.18 14.81 -24.29
CA LEU A 231 0.57 15.92 -23.42
C LEU A 231 1.73 15.53 -22.49
N TRP A 232 2.88 16.18 -22.70
CA TRP A 232 4.12 15.88 -22.00
C TRP A 232 4.56 17.03 -21.09
N PHE A 233 4.93 16.69 -19.85
CA PHE A 233 5.47 17.60 -18.84
C PHE A 233 6.91 17.20 -18.54
N VAL A 234 7.87 18.09 -18.76
CA VAL A 234 9.31 17.80 -18.62
C VAL A 234 9.87 18.52 -17.42
N PHE A 235 10.58 17.77 -16.60
CA PHE A 235 11.21 18.24 -15.38
C PHE A 235 12.72 18.18 -15.51
N THR A 236 13.38 19.20 -14.96
CA THR A 236 14.83 19.22 -14.75
C THR A 236 15.08 19.61 -13.31
N LYS A 237 15.84 18.79 -12.57
CA LYS A 237 16.12 19.00 -11.14
C LYS A 237 14.83 19.25 -10.34
N GLU A 238 13.84 18.40 -10.56
CA GLU A 238 12.52 18.44 -9.88
C GLU A 238 11.73 19.73 -10.10
N ARG A 239 11.96 20.42 -11.22
CA ARG A 239 11.21 21.63 -11.59
C ARG A 239 10.67 21.49 -13.00
N LEU A 240 9.39 21.79 -13.17
CA LEU A 240 8.73 21.77 -14.48
C LEU A 240 9.35 22.85 -15.39
N VAL A 241 9.99 22.45 -16.48
CA VAL A 241 10.69 23.37 -17.40
C VAL A 241 10.02 23.48 -18.77
N ALA A 242 9.21 22.48 -19.15
CA ALA A 242 8.45 22.50 -20.39
C ALA A 242 7.16 21.69 -20.31
N ILE A 243 6.16 22.10 -21.10
CA ILE A 243 4.90 21.40 -21.31
C ILE A 243 4.59 21.45 -22.81
N SER A 244 4.23 20.34 -23.46
CA SER A 244 4.04 20.32 -24.91
C SER A 244 3.16 19.18 -25.39
N THR A 245 2.54 19.40 -26.55
CA THR A 245 1.90 18.35 -27.35
C THR A 245 2.74 17.90 -28.54
N GLU A 246 3.83 18.61 -28.85
CA GLU A 246 4.62 18.41 -30.08
C GLU A 246 5.80 17.48 -29.89
N PHE A 247 6.41 17.52 -28.71
CA PHE A 247 7.52 16.66 -28.42
C PHE A 247 7.04 15.49 -27.60
N SER A 248 7.35 14.29 -28.08
CA SER A 248 7.17 13.05 -27.36
C SER A 248 8.54 12.39 -27.26
N PRO A 249 8.97 11.98 -26.06
CA PRO A 249 10.11 11.10 -25.93
C PRO A 249 9.87 9.75 -26.62
N LEU A 250 8.60 9.37 -26.85
CA LEU A 250 8.17 8.13 -27.50
C LEU A 250 7.82 8.30 -28.99
N ASN A 251 7.98 7.24 -29.76
CA ASN A 251 7.40 7.12 -31.10
C ASN A 251 5.90 6.73 -31.04
N ASN A 252 5.27 6.52 -32.20
CA ASN A 252 3.85 6.15 -32.28
C ASN A 252 3.53 4.83 -31.58
N THR A 253 4.40 3.82 -31.69
CA THR A 253 4.26 2.54 -30.99
C THR A 253 4.20 2.76 -29.48
N GLY A 254 5.15 3.51 -28.93
CA GLY A 254 5.17 3.83 -27.50
C GLY A 254 3.96 4.63 -27.05
N GLN A 255 3.51 5.62 -27.83
CA GLN A 255 2.31 6.40 -27.52
C GLN A 255 1.04 5.54 -27.52
N ASN A 256 0.95 4.54 -28.40
CA ASN A 256 -0.18 3.62 -28.48
C ASN A 256 -0.24 2.60 -27.33
N LEU A 257 0.84 2.44 -26.56
CA LEU A 257 0.79 1.67 -25.31
C LEU A 257 0.03 2.40 -24.20
N ILE A 258 -0.09 3.72 -24.32
CA ILE A 258 -0.77 4.56 -23.33
C ILE A 258 -2.26 4.53 -23.62
N ASP A 259 -3.03 4.10 -22.63
CA ASP A 259 -4.48 4.05 -22.76
C ASP A 259 -5.10 5.45 -22.84
N TYR A 260 -6.27 5.51 -23.49
CA TYR A 260 -7.05 6.74 -23.56
C TYR A 260 -7.35 7.27 -22.17
N ARG A 261 -7.09 8.56 -21.96
CA ARG A 261 -7.40 9.28 -20.74
C ARG A 261 -8.25 10.49 -21.03
N ASP A 262 -9.49 10.41 -20.56
CA ASP A 262 -10.45 11.50 -20.67
C ASP A 262 -9.91 12.79 -20.05
N GLY A 263 -10.23 13.92 -20.69
CA GLY A 263 -9.74 15.24 -20.33
C GLY A 263 -8.29 15.57 -20.74
N PHE A 264 -7.51 14.62 -21.27
CA PHE A 264 -6.19 14.89 -21.86
C PHE A 264 -6.11 14.52 -23.34
N ASP A 265 -6.69 13.38 -23.69
CA ASP A 265 -6.76 12.93 -25.08
C ASP A 265 -7.93 13.57 -25.84
N GLY A 266 -7.81 13.66 -27.16
CA GLY A 266 -8.80 14.33 -28.03
C GLY A 266 -8.64 15.84 -28.14
N ALA A 267 -7.50 16.39 -27.69
CA ALA A 267 -7.16 17.82 -27.74
C ALA A 267 -8.25 18.76 -27.15
N PRO A 268 -8.71 18.53 -25.90
CA PRO A 268 -9.75 19.36 -25.28
C PRO A 268 -9.26 20.76 -24.86
N TRP A 269 -7.99 21.07 -25.11
CA TRP A 269 -7.34 22.29 -24.66
C TRP A 269 -7.71 23.52 -25.51
N LEU A 270 -7.68 24.69 -24.86
CA LEU A 270 -8.00 25.98 -25.44
C LEU A 270 -6.87 26.98 -25.16
N ILE A 271 -6.32 27.60 -26.20
CA ILE A 271 -5.36 28.71 -26.02
C ILE A 271 -6.13 29.95 -25.55
N ASN A 272 -5.69 30.52 -24.43
CA ASN A 272 -6.33 31.64 -23.75
C ASN A 272 -7.83 31.45 -23.46
N GLY A 273 -8.33 30.20 -23.49
CA GLY A 273 -9.72 29.86 -23.20
C GLY A 273 -10.67 30.05 -24.40
N GLU A 274 -10.15 30.44 -25.56
CA GLU A 274 -10.98 30.82 -26.72
C GLU A 274 -10.63 30.05 -27.99
N ILE A 275 -9.36 29.67 -28.16
CA ILE A 275 -8.87 29.13 -29.44
C ILE A 275 -8.69 27.61 -29.30
N ALA A 276 -9.56 26.87 -29.97
CA ALA A 276 -9.57 25.41 -29.93
C ALA A 276 -8.63 24.75 -30.94
N TYR A 277 -8.35 23.46 -30.74
CA TYR A 277 -7.72 22.60 -31.72
C TYR A 277 -8.42 22.69 -33.09
N ARG A 278 -7.62 22.64 -34.16
CA ARG A 278 -8.01 22.84 -35.57
C ARG A 278 -8.56 24.22 -35.94
N THR A 279 -8.46 25.23 -35.06
CA THR A 279 -8.79 26.61 -35.45
C THR A 279 -7.86 27.08 -36.59
N PRO A 280 -8.39 27.66 -37.69
CA PRO A 280 -7.57 28.19 -38.76
C PRO A 280 -6.58 29.27 -38.32
N ILE A 281 -5.36 29.25 -38.86
CA ILE A 281 -4.31 30.23 -38.48
C ILE A 281 -4.76 31.68 -38.67
N SER A 282 -5.59 31.96 -39.67
CA SER A 282 -6.16 33.29 -39.93
C SER A 282 -7.07 33.77 -38.79
N GLN A 283 -7.82 32.86 -38.16
CA GLN A 283 -8.66 33.15 -37.02
C GLN A 283 -7.83 33.25 -35.74
N VAL A 284 -6.81 32.40 -35.57
CA VAL A 284 -5.88 32.48 -34.43
C VAL A 284 -5.19 33.84 -34.39
N ILE A 285 -4.62 34.31 -35.52
CA ILE A 285 -3.94 35.60 -35.61
C ILE A 285 -4.90 36.77 -35.29
N ARG A 286 -6.13 36.70 -35.79
CA ARG A 286 -7.17 37.72 -35.51
C ARG A 286 -7.50 37.79 -34.03
N THR A 287 -7.56 36.64 -33.35
CA THR A 287 -7.92 36.53 -31.93
C THR A 287 -6.78 37.01 -31.03
N LEU A 288 -5.53 36.59 -31.32
CA LEU A 288 -4.36 36.93 -30.50
C LEU A 288 -3.85 38.37 -30.69
N SER A 289 -4.35 39.11 -31.68
CA SER A 289 -3.84 40.45 -32.07
C SER A 289 -2.37 40.44 -32.54
N ALA A 290 -2.03 41.30 -33.51
CA ALA A 290 -0.71 41.31 -34.17
C ALA A 290 0.48 41.60 -33.23
N ASN A 291 0.24 42.19 -32.05
CA ASN A 291 1.28 42.57 -31.10
C ASN A 291 1.63 41.47 -30.09
N GLN A 292 0.81 40.41 -29.95
CA GLN A 292 1.06 39.35 -28.97
C GLN A 292 1.72 38.10 -29.57
N ALA A 293 1.62 37.92 -30.89
CA ALA A 293 2.09 36.73 -31.58
C ALA A 293 2.98 37.07 -32.78
N GLN A 294 4.20 36.55 -32.80
CA GLN A 294 5.12 36.64 -33.93
C GLN A 294 5.03 35.37 -34.78
N ARG A 295 4.68 35.50 -36.06
CA ARG A 295 4.66 34.37 -37.00
C ARG A 295 6.09 34.00 -37.44
N GLN A 296 6.38 32.71 -37.42
CA GLN A 296 7.64 32.15 -37.92
C GLN A 296 7.35 30.83 -38.63
N GLY A 297 7.23 30.87 -39.96
CA GLY A 297 6.82 29.71 -40.76
C GLY A 297 5.42 29.22 -40.37
N ASP A 298 5.36 27.94 -39.99
CA ASP A 298 4.14 27.24 -39.55
C ASP A 298 3.88 27.38 -38.05
N HIS A 299 4.59 28.28 -37.36
CA HIS A 299 4.42 28.53 -35.93
C HIS A 299 3.98 29.97 -35.62
N LEU A 300 3.27 30.14 -34.51
CA LEU A 300 3.05 31.44 -33.86
C LEU A 300 3.73 31.43 -32.49
N ASN A 301 4.59 32.42 -32.24
CA ASN A 301 5.34 32.57 -31.01
C ASN A 301 4.75 33.68 -30.14
N LEU A 302 4.37 33.35 -28.91
CA LEU A 302 3.99 34.30 -27.86
C LEU A 302 5.06 34.27 -26.77
N SER A 303 5.38 35.43 -26.19
CA SER A 303 6.41 35.54 -25.16
C SER A 303 6.14 36.71 -24.22
N ASP A 304 6.37 36.50 -22.93
CA ASP A 304 6.36 37.54 -21.88
C ASP A 304 7.80 37.96 -21.46
N GLY A 305 8.81 37.43 -22.16
CA GLY A 305 10.24 37.65 -21.88
C GLY A 305 10.85 36.65 -20.89
N LYS A 306 10.03 35.91 -20.14
CA LYS A 306 10.48 34.86 -19.20
C LYS A 306 10.23 33.45 -19.76
N GLN A 307 9.16 33.30 -20.52
CA GLN A 307 8.71 32.04 -21.08
C GLN A 307 8.11 32.27 -22.47
N ARG A 308 8.05 31.20 -23.25
CA ARG A 308 7.54 31.20 -24.61
C ARG A 308 6.45 30.16 -24.75
N LEU A 309 5.36 30.56 -25.37
CA LEU A 309 4.30 29.69 -25.84
C LEU A 309 4.34 29.67 -27.37
N ILE A 310 4.66 28.52 -27.94
CA ILE A 310 4.65 28.29 -29.38
C ILE A 310 3.39 27.52 -29.73
N LEU A 311 2.67 28.01 -30.74
CA LEU A 311 1.54 27.34 -31.36
C LEU A 311 1.97 26.77 -32.71
N ASN A 312 1.64 25.51 -32.98
CA ASN A 312 2.07 24.78 -34.18
C ASN A 312 0.87 24.52 -35.09
N PHE A 313 1.10 24.61 -36.39
CA PHE A 313 0.05 24.50 -37.39
C PHE A 313 0.45 23.49 -38.46
N ASP A 314 -0.45 22.57 -38.77
CA ASP A 314 -0.31 21.68 -39.92
C ASP A 314 -1.27 22.10 -41.03
N THR A 315 -0.87 21.81 -42.27
CA THR A 315 -1.65 22.17 -43.46
C THR A 315 -2.53 20.99 -43.89
N TYR A 316 -3.83 21.21 -43.93
CA TYR A 316 -4.83 20.22 -44.34
C TYR A 316 -5.49 20.62 -45.65
N LEU A 317 -5.83 19.62 -46.48
CA LEU A 317 -6.70 19.82 -47.64
C LEU A 317 -8.16 19.80 -47.18
N GLN A 318 -8.91 20.84 -47.50
CA GLN A 318 -10.36 20.87 -47.27
C GLN A 318 -11.03 19.82 -48.17
N SER A 319 -11.87 18.95 -47.58
CA SER A 319 -12.52 17.88 -48.33
C SER A 319 -13.39 18.47 -49.46
N GLY A 320 -13.03 18.19 -50.72
CA GLY A 320 -13.76 18.67 -51.89
C GLY A 320 -13.30 20.02 -52.45
N GLU A 321 -12.33 20.71 -51.84
CA GLU A 321 -11.76 21.97 -52.34
C GLU A 321 -10.26 21.84 -52.62
N ALA A 322 -9.77 22.56 -53.63
CA ALA A 322 -8.34 22.57 -54.01
C ALA A 322 -7.47 23.46 -53.10
N THR A 323 -8.06 24.09 -52.07
CA THR A 323 -7.37 25.02 -51.18
C THR A 323 -6.98 24.33 -49.88
N SER A 324 -5.69 24.39 -49.57
CA SER A 324 -5.17 23.95 -48.29
C SER A 324 -5.30 25.05 -47.23
N GLU A 325 -5.50 24.66 -45.97
CA GLU A 325 -5.60 25.58 -44.84
C GLU A 325 -4.74 25.08 -43.68
N SER A 326 -3.93 25.97 -43.12
CA SER A 326 -3.14 25.69 -41.92
C SER A 326 -4.00 25.84 -40.66
N GLN A 327 -4.05 24.79 -39.86
CA GLN A 327 -4.92 24.68 -38.68
C GLN A 327 -4.08 24.38 -37.44
N LEU A 328 -4.47 24.94 -36.28
CA LEU A 328 -3.77 24.75 -35.01
C LEU A 328 -3.78 23.27 -34.61
N THR A 329 -2.61 22.64 -34.49
CA THR A 329 -2.49 21.22 -34.14
C THR A 329 -1.84 20.96 -32.80
N GLY A 330 -1.10 21.93 -32.25
CA GLY A 330 -0.58 21.78 -30.91
C GLY A 330 0.17 22.99 -30.39
N PHE A 331 0.80 22.82 -29.23
CA PHE A 331 1.48 23.89 -28.53
C PHE A 331 2.72 23.40 -27.77
N SER A 332 3.57 24.34 -27.38
CA SER A 332 4.70 24.13 -26.49
C SER A 332 4.94 25.34 -25.60
N LEU A 333 4.92 25.15 -24.29
CA LEU A 333 5.24 26.15 -23.27
C LEU A 333 6.59 25.79 -22.63
N TYR A 334 7.57 26.69 -22.70
CA TYR A 334 8.90 26.47 -22.09
C TYR A 334 9.65 27.79 -21.84
N GLN A 335 10.70 27.72 -21.00
CA GLN A 335 11.63 28.84 -20.81
C GLN A 335 12.74 28.86 -21.87
N ASP A 336 13.44 27.73 -22.03
CA ASP A 336 14.57 27.59 -22.95
C ASP A 336 14.62 26.19 -23.57
N LYS A 337 14.23 26.09 -24.85
CA LYS A 337 14.18 24.82 -25.58
C LYS A 337 15.55 24.17 -25.73
N ALA A 338 16.63 24.97 -25.82
CA ALA A 338 17.97 24.45 -26.09
C ALA A 338 18.52 23.59 -24.94
N LYS A 339 17.93 23.71 -23.74
CA LYS A 339 18.32 22.93 -22.56
C LYS A 339 17.53 21.64 -22.39
N LEU A 340 16.53 21.39 -23.24
CA LEU A 340 15.69 20.21 -23.14
C LEU A 340 16.35 19.02 -23.83
N THR A 341 16.64 17.97 -23.07
CA THR A 341 17.03 16.67 -23.62
C THR A 341 15.85 15.73 -23.52
N LEU A 342 15.25 15.36 -24.66
CA LEU A 342 13.96 14.64 -24.73
C LEU A 342 14.10 13.18 -25.15
N ARG A 343 15.29 12.60 -24.99
CA ARG A 343 15.55 11.21 -25.34
C ARG A 343 15.33 10.34 -24.11
N GLY A 344 14.51 9.30 -24.25
CA GLY A 344 14.35 8.30 -23.20
C GLY A 344 15.69 7.67 -22.84
N LYS A 345 15.96 7.53 -21.53
CA LYS A 345 17.20 6.93 -21.07
C LYS A 345 17.17 5.43 -21.33
N GLN A 346 18.15 4.93 -22.07
CA GLN A 346 18.30 3.51 -22.34
C GLN A 346 19.41 2.91 -21.48
N PRO A 347 19.21 1.72 -20.90
CA PRO A 347 20.29 0.98 -20.26
C PRO A 347 21.32 0.53 -21.29
N ASN A 348 22.57 0.37 -20.88
CA ASN A 348 23.59 -0.27 -21.71
C ASN A 348 23.14 -1.71 -22.05
N LYS A 349 23.21 -2.11 -23.33
CA LYS A 349 22.89 -3.46 -23.82
C LYS A 349 23.65 -4.56 -23.04
N GLU A 350 24.89 -4.30 -22.64
CA GLU A 350 25.70 -5.22 -21.84
C GLU A 350 25.17 -5.35 -20.41
N ALA A 351 24.67 -4.25 -19.83
CA ALA A 351 24.11 -4.22 -18.49
C ALA A 351 22.77 -4.97 -18.40
N LEU A 352 22.09 -5.24 -19.52
CA LEU A 352 20.88 -6.04 -19.57
C LEU A 352 21.14 -7.55 -19.58
N GLN A 353 22.35 -8.00 -19.95
CA GLN A 353 22.64 -9.44 -20.11
C GLN A 353 22.31 -10.29 -18.88
N PRO A 354 22.67 -9.89 -17.64
CA PRO A 354 22.32 -10.68 -16.45
C PRO A 354 20.81 -10.79 -16.25
N LEU A 355 20.08 -9.71 -16.52
CA LEU A 355 18.62 -9.68 -16.43
C LEU A 355 17.99 -10.61 -17.48
N LEU A 356 18.37 -10.47 -18.76
CA LEU A 356 17.79 -11.28 -19.84
C LEU A 356 17.93 -12.79 -19.58
N LYS A 357 19.05 -13.22 -18.98
CA LYS A 357 19.24 -14.62 -18.56
C LYS A 357 18.26 -15.06 -17.47
N GLN A 358 17.90 -14.17 -16.54
CA GLN A 358 16.89 -14.44 -15.52
C GLN A 358 15.46 -14.41 -16.08
N LEU A 359 15.25 -13.69 -17.20
CA LEU A 359 13.99 -13.64 -17.92
C LEU A 359 13.81 -14.81 -18.89
N THR A 360 14.80 -15.68 -19.10
CA THR A 360 14.65 -16.86 -19.95
C THR A 360 13.49 -17.75 -19.45
N PRO A 361 12.61 -18.26 -20.33
CA PRO A 361 11.48 -19.12 -19.91
C PRO A 361 11.89 -20.32 -19.06
N SER A 362 13.00 -20.97 -19.42
CA SER A 362 13.55 -22.13 -18.73
C SER A 362 14.46 -21.80 -17.53
N PHE A 363 14.50 -20.55 -17.08
CA PHE A 363 15.36 -20.15 -15.96
C PHE A 363 14.96 -20.87 -14.67
N VAL A 364 15.95 -21.51 -14.02
CA VAL A 364 15.79 -22.22 -12.75
C VAL A 364 16.43 -21.37 -11.65
N GLY A 365 15.61 -20.55 -10.99
CA GLY A 365 16.04 -19.66 -9.91
C GLY A 365 14.98 -18.61 -9.58
N GLU A 366 15.28 -17.73 -8.64
CA GLU A 366 14.41 -16.58 -8.32
C GLU A 366 14.53 -15.52 -9.42
N ARG A 367 13.36 -15.11 -9.95
CA ARG A 367 13.25 -14.00 -10.88
C ARG A 367 13.41 -12.67 -10.14
N PRO A 368 13.91 -11.62 -10.80
CA PRO A 368 14.17 -10.35 -10.14
C PRO A 368 12.87 -9.73 -9.66
N SER A 369 12.92 -9.16 -8.46
CA SER A 369 11.79 -8.40 -7.90
C SER A 369 11.74 -6.98 -8.48
N LEU A 370 10.59 -6.32 -8.42
CA LEU A 370 10.45 -4.94 -8.92
C LEU A 370 11.41 -4.00 -8.18
N GLN A 371 11.52 -4.12 -6.86
CA GLN A 371 12.45 -3.32 -6.05
C GLN A 371 13.91 -3.53 -6.45
N GLN A 372 14.29 -4.78 -6.76
CA GLN A 372 15.63 -5.09 -7.24
C GLN A 372 15.91 -4.41 -8.60
N LEU A 373 14.94 -4.46 -9.52
CA LEU A 373 15.08 -3.82 -10.83
C LEU A 373 15.14 -2.30 -10.74
N GLN A 374 14.29 -1.66 -9.94
CA GLN A 374 14.32 -0.20 -9.77
C GLN A 374 15.67 0.28 -9.22
N LYS A 375 16.30 -0.52 -8.35
CA LYS A 375 17.63 -0.23 -7.82
C LYS A 375 18.74 -0.47 -8.86
N ALA A 376 18.67 -1.56 -9.63
CA ALA A 376 19.66 -1.90 -10.64
C ALA A 376 19.57 -1.01 -11.88
N TYR A 377 18.36 -0.58 -12.23
CA TYR A 377 18.05 0.22 -13.40
C TYR A 377 17.19 1.44 -13.00
N PRO A 378 17.79 2.49 -12.43
CA PRO A 378 17.07 3.72 -12.10
C PRO A 378 16.43 4.40 -13.32
N SER A 379 16.83 4.01 -14.54
CA SER A 379 16.23 4.47 -15.80
C SER A 379 14.94 3.72 -16.19
N ILE A 380 14.48 2.76 -15.40
CA ILE A 380 13.25 2.02 -15.72
C ILE A 380 12.05 2.97 -15.70
N ALA A 381 11.34 2.99 -16.82
CA ALA A 381 10.15 3.81 -16.99
C ALA A 381 8.91 3.06 -16.48
N ARG A 382 7.87 3.81 -16.15
CA ARG A 382 6.60 3.27 -15.63
C ARG A 382 5.45 3.68 -16.53
N LEU A 383 4.84 2.72 -17.20
CA LEU A 383 3.57 2.86 -17.91
C LEU A 383 2.45 2.50 -16.93
N ALA A 384 1.85 3.52 -16.31
CA ALA A 384 0.92 3.34 -15.21
C ALA A 384 -0.54 3.15 -15.66
N ILE A 385 -0.88 3.62 -16.87
CA ILE A 385 -2.23 3.54 -17.43
C ILE A 385 -2.14 2.91 -18.83
N SER A 386 -2.45 1.61 -18.90
CA SER A 386 -2.59 0.84 -20.14
C SER A 386 -3.75 -0.15 -20.02
N SER A 387 -4.17 -0.69 -21.17
CA SER A 387 -5.31 -1.61 -21.28
C SER A 387 -5.11 -2.88 -20.47
N ASP A 388 -3.86 -3.28 -20.26
CA ASP A 388 -3.48 -4.42 -19.46
C ASP A 388 -2.72 -3.99 -18.19
N GLY A 389 -3.13 -2.89 -17.56
CA GLY A 389 -2.61 -2.47 -16.25
C GLY A 389 -1.25 -1.79 -16.28
N GLU A 390 -0.45 -1.99 -15.24
CA GLU A 390 0.84 -1.31 -15.09
C GLU A 390 1.99 -2.13 -15.70
N TRP A 391 2.84 -1.47 -16.47
CA TRP A 391 4.04 -2.04 -17.07
C TRP A 391 5.27 -1.21 -16.73
N TRP A 392 6.41 -1.88 -16.58
CA TRP A 392 7.71 -1.27 -16.39
C TRP A 392 8.53 -1.42 -17.67
N LEU A 393 8.96 -0.31 -18.24
CA LEU A 393 9.63 -0.27 -19.54
C LEU A 393 11.13 -0.11 -19.34
N LEU A 394 11.91 -1.07 -19.83
CA LEU A 394 13.35 -1.08 -19.67
C LEU A 394 14.03 -1.05 -21.05
N GLY A 395 14.46 0.14 -21.47
CA GLY A 395 14.98 0.34 -22.82
C GLY A 395 13.87 0.39 -23.87
N ASN A 396 14.20 0.04 -25.11
CA ASN A 396 13.29 0.20 -26.25
C ASN A 396 12.23 -0.88 -26.37
N HIS A 397 12.61 -2.14 -26.12
CA HIS A 397 11.84 -3.30 -26.55
C HIS A 397 11.31 -4.12 -25.38
N LEU A 398 11.86 -3.97 -24.18
CA LEU A 398 11.56 -4.83 -23.03
C LEU A 398 10.56 -4.17 -22.08
N GLN A 399 9.45 -4.84 -21.84
CA GLN A 399 8.39 -4.45 -20.91
C GLN A 399 8.18 -5.57 -19.89
N LEU A 400 8.01 -5.21 -18.63
CA LEU A 400 7.91 -6.12 -17.50
C LEU A 400 6.66 -5.82 -16.68
N LYS A 401 5.91 -6.84 -16.31
CA LYS A 401 4.70 -6.71 -15.49
C LYS A 401 4.85 -7.50 -14.20
N PHE A 402 4.48 -6.85 -13.11
CA PHE A 402 4.59 -7.37 -11.76
C PHE A 402 3.22 -7.46 -11.11
N ASP A 403 3.03 -8.48 -10.29
CA ASP A 403 2.00 -8.49 -9.27
C ASP A 403 2.67 -8.24 -7.91
N GLY A 404 2.44 -7.05 -7.35
CA GLY A 404 3.24 -6.54 -6.24
C GLY A 404 4.72 -6.44 -6.62
N ASP A 405 5.56 -7.26 -5.97
CA ASP A 405 7.02 -7.31 -6.21
C ASP A 405 7.43 -8.51 -7.07
N THR A 406 6.48 -9.37 -7.48
CA THR A 406 6.76 -10.62 -8.20
C THR A 406 6.56 -10.45 -9.70
N LEU A 407 7.60 -10.76 -10.49
CA LEU A 407 7.53 -10.71 -11.95
C LEU A 407 6.58 -11.80 -12.46
N HIS A 408 5.55 -11.37 -13.20
CA HIS A 408 4.54 -12.26 -13.76
C HIS A 408 4.58 -12.32 -15.29
N ARG A 409 4.98 -11.23 -15.95
CA ARG A 409 5.00 -11.18 -17.42
C ARG A 409 6.17 -10.40 -17.99
N VAL A 410 6.67 -10.86 -19.12
CA VAL A 410 7.66 -10.17 -19.95
C VAL A 410 7.07 -9.99 -21.34
N ARG A 411 7.24 -8.81 -21.92
CA ARG A 411 6.94 -8.55 -23.33
C ARG A 411 8.16 -7.96 -24.00
N LEU A 412 8.57 -8.56 -25.12
CA LEU A 412 9.48 -7.97 -26.09
C LEU A 412 8.66 -7.53 -27.30
N ALA A 413 8.79 -6.29 -27.73
CA ALA A 413 8.03 -5.78 -28.88
C ALA A 413 8.82 -4.74 -29.68
N SER A 414 8.24 -4.26 -30.78
CA SER A 414 8.75 -3.10 -31.54
C SER A 414 9.11 -1.94 -30.61
N GLY A 415 10.18 -1.23 -30.95
CA GLY A 415 10.76 -0.28 -30.01
C GLY A 415 9.89 0.96 -29.78
N ILE A 416 9.96 1.53 -28.58
CA ILE A 416 9.08 2.63 -28.14
C ILE A 416 9.68 4.03 -28.25
N TYR A 417 11.01 4.17 -28.38
CA TYR A 417 11.68 5.47 -28.53
C TYR A 417 12.01 5.78 -30.01
N PRO A 418 12.19 7.07 -30.37
CA PRO A 418 12.66 7.46 -31.69
C PRO A 418 14.01 6.80 -32.03
N ASN A 419 14.12 6.25 -33.24
CA ASN A 419 15.29 5.50 -33.75
C ASN A 419 15.51 4.13 -33.10
N ALA A 420 14.47 3.45 -32.62
CA ALA A 420 14.57 2.04 -32.33
C ALA A 420 14.92 1.22 -33.58
N ASP A 421 15.73 0.20 -33.41
CA ASP A 421 16.13 -0.74 -34.46
C ASP A 421 15.45 -2.08 -34.18
N ASP A 422 14.61 -2.55 -35.09
CA ASP A 422 13.89 -3.81 -34.91
C ASP A 422 14.84 -5.02 -34.90
N ALA A 423 16.07 -4.90 -35.43
CA ALA A 423 17.10 -5.93 -35.27
C ALA A 423 17.46 -6.17 -33.79
N ASP A 424 17.31 -5.17 -32.92
CA ASP A 424 17.55 -5.32 -31.49
C ASP A 424 16.52 -6.25 -30.82
N LEU A 425 15.30 -6.34 -31.35
CA LEU A 425 14.27 -7.26 -30.83
C LEU A 425 14.71 -8.72 -30.99
N ALA A 426 15.17 -9.11 -32.17
CA ALA A 426 15.67 -10.45 -32.44
C ALA A 426 16.87 -10.79 -31.54
N VAL A 427 17.80 -9.85 -31.37
CA VAL A 427 18.94 -10.02 -30.46
C VAL A 427 18.49 -10.25 -29.01
N LEU A 428 17.49 -9.53 -28.52
CA LEU A 428 16.97 -9.72 -27.17
C LEU A 428 16.32 -11.09 -26.99
N CYS A 429 15.56 -11.56 -27.99
CA CYS A 429 14.96 -12.89 -28.00
C CYS A 429 16.05 -13.98 -27.91
N ASP A 430 17.08 -13.89 -28.73
CA ASP A 430 18.22 -14.84 -28.72
C ASP A 430 18.93 -14.85 -27.36
N LYS A 431 19.10 -13.69 -26.72
CA LYS A 431 19.69 -13.60 -25.37
C LYS A 431 18.82 -14.18 -24.28
N MET A 432 17.51 -14.24 -24.51
CA MET A 432 16.54 -14.93 -23.65
C MET A 432 16.39 -16.41 -24.01
N ALA A 433 17.18 -16.94 -24.96
CA ALA A 433 17.10 -18.31 -25.48
C ALA A 433 15.71 -18.64 -26.09
N VAL A 434 15.08 -17.64 -26.70
CA VAL A 434 13.85 -17.78 -27.48
C VAL A 434 14.17 -17.42 -28.93
N PRO A 435 14.07 -18.36 -29.88
CA PRO A 435 14.30 -18.07 -31.29
C PRO A 435 13.32 -17.03 -31.81
N SER A 436 13.84 -16.05 -32.54
CA SER A 436 13.00 -15.04 -33.21
C SER A 436 12.38 -15.55 -34.52
N GLN A 437 12.90 -16.64 -35.11
CA GLN A 437 12.35 -17.23 -36.33
C GLN A 437 11.31 -18.30 -36.00
N LYS A 438 10.20 -18.32 -36.76
CA LYS A 438 9.03 -19.17 -36.50
C LYS A 438 9.37 -20.66 -36.57
N ASP A 439 10.04 -21.08 -37.64
CA ASP A 439 10.48 -22.47 -37.85
C ASP A 439 11.35 -23.01 -36.69
N LYS A 440 12.28 -22.19 -36.21
CA LYS A 440 13.17 -22.52 -35.08
C LYS A 440 12.42 -22.56 -33.75
N LEU A 441 11.45 -21.68 -33.56
CA LEU A 441 10.63 -21.66 -32.36
C LEU A 441 9.77 -22.94 -32.28
N LEU A 442 9.12 -23.31 -33.38
CA LEU A 442 8.35 -24.56 -33.51
C LEU A 442 9.23 -25.79 -33.30
N ALA A 443 10.47 -25.78 -33.81
CA ALA A 443 11.42 -26.87 -33.62
C ALA A 443 11.95 -26.98 -32.17
N GLN A 444 11.98 -25.88 -31.42
CA GLN A 444 12.49 -25.85 -30.05
C GLN A 444 11.48 -26.38 -29.02
N PHE A 445 10.17 -26.23 -29.27
CA PHE A 445 9.12 -26.57 -28.31
C PHE A 445 8.14 -27.59 -28.90
N GLU A 446 8.15 -28.82 -28.35
CA GLU A 446 7.28 -29.91 -28.84
C GLU A 446 5.78 -29.61 -28.72
N GLN A 447 5.39 -28.75 -27.78
CA GLN A 447 3.99 -28.34 -27.54
C GLN A 447 3.64 -27.02 -28.23
N ALA A 448 4.48 -26.52 -29.15
CA ALA A 448 4.17 -25.31 -29.89
C ALA A 448 3.00 -25.53 -30.84
N ASN A 449 2.05 -24.60 -30.80
CA ASN A 449 0.88 -24.57 -31.66
C ASN A 449 1.02 -23.41 -32.65
N ASP A 450 0.95 -23.72 -33.95
CA ASP A 450 1.03 -22.74 -35.03
C ASP A 450 -0.37 -22.22 -35.35
N GLU A 451 -0.60 -20.95 -35.04
CA GLU A 451 -1.83 -20.20 -35.30
C GLU A 451 -1.59 -19.17 -36.42
N PHE A 452 -0.92 -19.59 -37.49
CA PHE A 452 -0.61 -18.81 -38.68
C PHE A 452 0.34 -17.63 -38.43
N ASP A 453 -0.16 -16.50 -37.93
CA ASP A 453 0.64 -15.30 -37.62
C ASP A 453 1.10 -15.28 -36.15
N SER A 454 0.76 -16.31 -35.38
CA SER A 454 1.28 -16.49 -34.03
C SER A 454 1.66 -17.94 -33.71
N VAL A 455 2.59 -18.10 -32.77
CA VAL A 455 2.96 -19.38 -32.18
C VAL A 455 2.69 -19.32 -30.68
N ASP A 456 1.84 -20.22 -30.22
CA ASP A 456 1.48 -20.37 -28.80
C ASP A 456 2.18 -21.59 -28.20
N ILE A 457 2.79 -21.41 -27.04
CA ILE A 457 3.47 -22.47 -26.29
C ILE A 457 2.97 -22.45 -24.85
N TYR A 458 2.56 -23.61 -24.36
CA TYR A 458 2.14 -23.79 -22.96
C TYR A 458 2.99 -24.86 -22.28
N GLU A 459 3.76 -24.44 -21.29
CA GLU A 459 4.64 -25.29 -20.49
C GLU A 459 4.22 -25.26 -19.03
N LYS A 460 4.78 -26.17 -18.22
CA LYS A 460 4.40 -26.30 -16.81
C LYS A 460 4.55 -25.00 -15.99
N ASN A 461 5.57 -24.19 -16.30
CA ASN A 461 5.94 -23.02 -15.50
C ASN A 461 5.83 -21.69 -16.26
N PHE A 462 5.42 -21.72 -17.53
CA PHE A 462 5.23 -20.51 -18.33
C PHE A 462 4.32 -20.78 -19.53
N SER A 463 3.74 -19.71 -20.06
CA SER A 463 3.19 -19.68 -21.41
C SER A 463 3.92 -18.62 -22.23
N LEU A 464 4.02 -18.83 -23.54
CA LEU A 464 4.70 -17.95 -24.48
C LEU A 464 3.82 -17.78 -25.72
N VAL A 465 3.69 -16.53 -26.17
CA VAL A 465 3.00 -16.16 -27.42
C VAL A 465 3.96 -15.32 -28.26
N ALA A 466 4.31 -15.80 -29.45
CA ALA A 466 5.16 -15.10 -30.41
C ALA A 466 4.32 -14.69 -31.62
N LYS A 467 4.37 -13.42 -32.04
CA LYS A 467 3.58 -12.88 -33.17
C LYS A 467 4.48 -12.37 -34.29
N TYR A 468 4.06 -12.65 -35.51
CA TYR A 468 4.82 -12.47 -36.75
C TYR A 468 4.06 -11.63 -37.75
N ASP A 469 4.76 -10.84 -38.56
CA ASP A 469 4.17 -9.89 -39.51
C ASP A 469 3.44 -10.54 -40.71
N SER A 470 3.57 -11.86 -40.86
CA SER A 470 2.92 -12.65 -41.90
C SER A 470 2.86 -14.14 -41.50
N TYR A 471 2.29 -14.97 -42.38
CA TYR A 471 2.15 -16.41 -42.19
C TYR A 471 3.37 -17.22 -42.67
N ASP A 472 4.34 -16.56 -43.29
CA ASP A 472 5.51 -17.20 -43.90
C ASP A 472 6.49 -17.70 -42.83
N ASP A 473 7.26 -18.75 -43.14
CA ASP A 473 8.20 -19.36 -42.18
C ASP A 473 9.36 -18.43 -41.80
N ASP A 474 9.70 -17.48 -42.70
CA ASP A 474 10.73 -16.45 -42.51
C ASP A 474 10.16 -15.10 -42.03
N ALA A 475 8.89 -15.07 -41.61
CA ALA A 475 8.22 -13.88 -41.10
C ALA A 475 8.98 -13.23 -39.93
N THR A 476 8.90 -11.91 -39.84
CA THR A 476 9.60 -11.15 -38.80
C THR A 476 8.77 -11.11 -37.53
N LEU A 477 9.37 -11.55 -36.42
CA LEU A 477 8.78 -11.41 -35.09
C LEU A 477 8.65 -9.92 -34.74
N TYR A 478 7.45 -9.48 -34.39
CA TYR A 478 7.22 -8.10 -33.92
C TYR A 478 6.79 -8.03 -32.44
N GLU A 479 6.35 -9.15 -31.86
CA GLU A 479 5.98 -9.24 -30.44
C GLU A 479 6.22 -10.65 -29.88
N LEU A 480 6.78 -10.72 -28.67
CA LEU A 480 6.91 -11.92 -27.87
C LEU A 480 6.42 -11.61 -26.46
N GLU A 481 5.46 -12.39 -25.97
CA GLU A 481 4.94 -12.29 -24.60
C GLU A 481 5.17 -13.61 -23.86
N ILE A 482 5.73 -13.54 -22.65
CA ILE A 482 5.96 -14.68 -21.76
C ILE A 482 5.25 -14.41 -20.45
N THR A 483 4.37 -15.32 -20.03
CA THR A 483 3.70 -15.29 -18.71
C THR A 483 4.24 -16.42 -17.83
N TYR A 484 4.59 -16.11 -16.58
CA TYR A 484 5.11 -17.07 -15.59
C TYR A 484 4.05 -17.46 -14.56
N PHE A 485 4.05 -18.72 -14.14
CA PHE A 485 3.11 -19.26 -13.15
C PHE A 485 3.82 -19.84 -11.92
#